data_AF-A0A401RG28-F1
#
_entry.id   AF-A0A401RG28-F1
#
_cell.length_a   1.000
_cell.length_b   1.000
_cell.length_c   1.000
_cell.angle_alpha   90.00
_cell.angle_beta   90.00
_cell.angle_gamma   90.00
#
_symmetry.space_group_name_H-M   'P 1'
#
loop_
_entity.id
_entity.type
_entity.pdbx_description
1 polymer ?
#
loop_
_entity_poly.entity_id
_entity_poly.type
_entity_poly.pdbx_seq_one_letter_code
_entity_poly.pdbx_strand_id
1 'polypeptide(L)' 'MSVCLTPLSLPFAGFKLNNHMHNLLITRYAEPDLSVNFDNFICCLIRLESMYRSFVMLDTDRDGIVTFDVYQWLMLTMFT' A
#
# COMPACT_ATOMS: atom_id res chain seq x y z
N MET A 1 -17.06 9.27 -5.43
CA MET A 1 -16.65 8.93 -6.80
C MET A 1 -15.94 7.59 -6.70
N SER A 2 -16.59 6.46 -7.03
CA SER A 2 -15.96 5.12 -6.88
C SER A 2 -15.03 4.84 -8.05
N VAL A 3 -13.84 4.29 -7.76
CA VAL A 3 -12.91 3.83 -8.78
C VAL A 3 -13.14 2.34 -8.99
N CYS A 4 -13.43 1.95 -10.24
CA CYS A 4 -13.61 0.55 -10.61
C CYS A 4 -12.22 -0.08 -10.85
N LEU A 5 -11.91 -1.21 -10.22
CA LEU A 5 -10.59 -1.88 -10.23
C LEU A 5 -10.42 -2.91 -11.35
N THR A 6 -11.19 -2.80 -12.43
CA THR A 6 -11.01 -3.71 -13.56
C THR A 6 -9.63 -3.50 -14.19
N PRO A 7 -9.00 -4.56 -14.72
CA PRO A 7 -7.65 -4.49 -15.28
C PRO A 7 -7.48 -3.47 -16.43
N LEU A 8 -8.59 -2.98 -17.02
CA LEU A 8 -8.57 -1.94 -18.05
C LEU A 8 -8.53 -0.49 -17.51
N SER A 9 -8.86 -0.22 -16.24
CA SER A 9 -9.02 1.15 -15.72
C SER A 9 -7.77 1.72 -15.04
N LEU A 10 -6.83 0.86 -14.62
CA LEU A 10 -5.60 1.25 -13.92
C LEU A 10 -4.52 2.00 -14.73
N PRO A 11 -4.46 1.98 -16.09
CA PRO A 11 -3.46 2.78 -16.80
C PRO A 11 -3.60 4.29 -16.55
N PHE A 12 -4.78 4.76 -16.12
CA PHE A 12 -5.05 6.19 -15.97
C PHE A 12 -4.40 6.81 -14.73
N ALA A 13 -3.94 6.02 -13.75
CA ALA A 13 -3.37 6.53 -12.51
C ALA A 13 -1.82 6.52 -12.46
N GLY A 14 -1.12 6.12 -13.53
CA GLY A 14 0.35 6.20 -13.61
C GLY A 14 1.14 5.23 -12.69
N PHE A 15 0.46 4.50 -11.80
CA PHE A 15 1.07 3.49 -10.95
C PHE A 15 0.94 2.09 -11.57
N LYS A 16 2.05 1.51 -12.04
CA LYS A 16 2.15 0.06 -12.26
C LYS A 16 2.26 -0.64 -10.91
N LEU A 17 1.13 -0.81 -10.22
CA LEU A 17 1.06 -1.68 -9.04
C LEU A 17 1.25 -3.13 -9.48
N ASN A 18 2.16 -3.86 -8.82
CA ASN A 18 2.31 -5.31 -9.01
C ASN A 18 0.95 -5.98 -8.72
N ASN A 19 0.54 -6.97 -9.53
CA ASN A 19 -0.73 -7.71 -9.37
C ASN A 19 -0.98 -8.20 -7.94
N HIS A 20 0.09 -8.49 -7.18
CA HIS A 20 -0.02 -8.88 -5.78
C HIS A 20 -0.47 -7.73 -4.86
N MET A 21 0.04 -6.52 -5.08
CA MET A 21 -0.39 -5.32 -4.35
C MET A 21 -1.82 -4.92 -4.71
N HIS A 22 -2.20 -5.14 -5.97
CA HIS A 22 -3.58 -4.94 -6.44
C HIS A 22 -4.56 -5.87 -5.71
N ASN A 23 -4.23 -7.16 -5.58
CA ASN A 23 -5.05 -8.11 -4.84
C ASN A 23 -5.15 -7.77 -3.34
N LEU A 24 -4.05 -7.28 -2.72
CA LEU A 24 -4.07 -6.82 -1.33
C LEU A 24 -4.97 -5.59 -1.15
N LEU A 25 -4.94 -4.64 -2.09
CA LEU A 25 -5.82 -3.47 -2.12
C LEU A 25 -7.29 -3.87 -2.20
N ILE A 26 -7.64 -4.76 -3.14
CA ILE A 26 -9.00 -5.30 -3.26
C ILE A 26 -9.42 -5.98 -1.95
N THR A 27 -8.57 -6.85 -1.40
CA THR A 27 -8.92 -7.65 -0.21
C THR A 27 -9.14 -6.78 1.04
N ARG A 28 -8.44 -5.65 1.16
CA ARG A 28 -8.50 -4.79 2.35
C ARG A 28 -9.49 -3.63 2.24
N TYR A 29 -9.75 -3.13 1.04
CA TYR A 29 -10.47 -1.87 0.86
C TYR A 29 -11.66 -1.95 -0.09
N ALA A 30 -11.87 -3.09 -0.77
CA ALA A 30 -13.03 -3.25 -1.64
C ALA A 30 -14.30 -3.47 -0.81
N GLU A 31 -15.34 -2.76 -1.22
CA GLU A 31 -16.71 -3.00 -0.81
C GLU A 31 -17.21 -4.34 -1.38
N PRO A 32 -18.34 -4.87 -0.89
CA PRO A 32 -18.91 -6.15 -1.35
C PRO A 32 -19.19 -6.21 -2.86
N ASP A 33 -19.32 -5.04 -3.51
CA ASP A 33 -19.53 -4.89 -4.95
C ASP A 33 -18.23 -4.79 -5.76
N LEU A 34 -17.07 -5.06 -5.13
CA LEU A 34 -15.73 -4.92 -5.71
C LEU A 34 -15.35 -3.47 -6.08
N SER A 35 -16.14 -2.49 -5.66
CA SER A 35 -15.76 -1.08 -5.79
C SER A 35 -14.85 -0.67 -4.63
N VAL A 36 -13.91 0.23 -4.90
CA VAL A 36 -13.13 0.88 -3.83
C VAL A 36 -13.51 2.34 -3.78
N ASN A 37 -13.91 2.79 -2.60
CA ASN A 37 -14.07 4.21 -2.32
C ASN A 37 -12.73 4.92 -2.57
N PHE A 38 -12.76 5.98 -3.37
CA PHE A 38 -11.54 6.70 -3.74
C PHE A 38 -10.72 7.15 -2.53
N ASP A 39 -11.38 7.58 -1.46
CA ASP A 39 -10.72 7.98 -0.21
C ASP A 39 -9.94 6.82 0.44
N ASN A 40 -10.48 5.60 0.40
CA ASN A 40 -9.79 4.40 0.88
C ASN A 40 -8.60 4.02 -0.01
N PHE A 41 -8.73 4.17 -1.33
CA PHE A 41 -7.63 3.96 -2.27
C PHE A 41 -6.48 4.95 -2.03
N ILE A 42 -6.79 6.24 -1.92
CA ILE A 42 -5.81 7.28 -1.63
C ILE A 42 -5.17 7.07 -0.25
N CYS A 43 -5.95 6.74 0.77
CA CYS A 43 -5.43 6.42 2.10
C CYS A 43 -4.45 5.23 2.05
N CYS A 44 -4.77 4.18 1.29
CA CYS A 44 -3.87 3.04 1.11
C CYS A 44 -2.58 3.44 0.39
N LEU A 45 -2.66 4.27 -0.65
CA LEU A 45 -1.46 4.74 -1.37
C LEU A 45 -0.55 5.57 -0.45
N ILE A 46 -1.12 6.48 0.33
CA ILE A 46 -0.37 7.30 1.29
C ILE A 46 0.31 6.40 2.33
N ARG A 47 -0.41 5.40 2.86
CA ARG A 47 0.14 4.45 3.84
C ARG A 47 1.27 3.62 3.24
N LEU A 48 1.12 3.16 2.00
CA LEU A 48 2.15 2.41 1.29
C LEU A 48 3.40 3.27 1.02
N GLU A 49 3.22 4.51 0.58
CA GLU A 49 4.32 5.46 0.36
C GLU A 49 5.06 5.76 1.66
N SER A 50 4.32 5.99 2.76
CA SER A 50 4.89 6.23 4.08
C SER A 50 5.74 5.04 4.56
N MET A 51 5.21 3.82 4.48
CA MET A 51 5.94 2.61 4.85
C MET A 51 7.17 2.38 3.97
N TYR A 52 7.08 2.64 2.67
CA TYR A 52 8.23 2.54 1.76
C TYR A 52 9.32 3.56 2.10
N ARG A 53 8.96 4.82 2.40
CA ARG A 53 9.91 5.86 2.82
C ARG A 53 10.60 5.50 4.12
N SER A 54 9.84 5.04 5.12
CA SER A 54 10.39 4.58 6.39
C SER A 54 11.34 3.40 6.19
N PHE A 55 10.98 2.43 5.35
CA PHE A 55 11.85 1.31 5.01
C PHE A 55 13.17 1.78 4.40
N VAL A 56 13.14 2.65 3.39
CA VAL A 56 14.35 3.18 2.74
C VAL A 56 15.22 4.00 3.71
N MET A 57 14.62 4.67 4.69
CA MET A 57 15.39 5.37 5.74
C MET A 57 16.09 4.42 6.70
N LEU A 58 15.51 3.24 6.93
CA LEU A 58 16.03 2.24 7.86
C LEU A 58 17.03 1.27 7.18
N ASP A 59 16.84 0.99 5.89
CA ASP A 59 17.73 0.18 5.04
C ASP A 59 18.98 0.98 4.62
N THR A 60 19.85 1.22 5.60
CA THR A 60 21.04 2.08 5.41
C THR A 60 22.12 1.46 4.52
N ASP A 61 22.20 0.14 4.47
CA ASP A 61 23.14 -0.65 3.68
C ASP A 61 22.57 -1.09 2.31
N ARG A 62 21.27 -0.87 2.08
CA ARG A 62 20.59 -1.09 0.79
C ARG A 62 20.61 -2.54 0.35
N ASP A 63 20.59 -3.47 1.30
CA ASP A 63 20.50 -4.90 1.02
C ASP A 63 19.03 -5.37 0.88
N GLY A 64 18.07 -4.49 1.17
CA GLY A 64 16.65 -4.77 1.12
C GLY A 64 16.14 -5.52 2.35
N ILE A 65 16.89 -5.55 3.45
CA ILE A 65 16.58 -6.26 4.68
C ILE A 65 16.68 -5.28 5.85
N VAL A 66 15.57 -5.10 6.57
CA VAL A 66 15.56 -4.32 7.83
C VAL A 66 15.16 -5.23 8.98
N THR A 67 15.97 -5.25 10.04
CA THR A 67 15.73 -6.06 11.23
C THR A 67 15.05 -5.22 12.31
N PHE A 68 14.01 -5.75 12.93
CA PHE A 68 13.26 -5.07 13.99
C PHE A 68 13.11 -5.96 15.22
N ASP A 69 13.13 -5.34 16.40
CA ASP A 69 12.50 -5.96 17.57
C ASP A 69 10.97 -5.81 17.53
N VAL A 70 10.26 -6.51 18.42
CA VAL A 70 8.78 -6.52 18.46
C VAL A 70 8.20 -5.12 18.71
N TYR A 71 8.86 -4.31 19.53
CA TYR A 71 8.40 -2.96 19.85
C TYR A 71 8.57 -2.01 18.66
N GLN A 72 9.73 -2.05 18.00
CA GLN A 72 10.00 -1.29 16.78
C GLN A 72 9.04 -1.68 15.65
N TRP A 73 8.77 -2.97 15.49
CA TRP A 73 7.80 -3.47 14.51
C TRP A 73 6.38 -2.98 14.79
N LEU A 74 5.94 -3.02 16.05
CA LEU A 74 4.62 -2.48 16.44
C LEU A 74 4.53 -0.97 16.18
N MET A 75 5.57 -0.21 16.54
CA MET A 75 5.64 1.23 16.29
C MET A 75 5.52 1.55 14.79
N LEU A 76 6.26 0.83 13.94
CA LEU A 76 6.25 1.03 12.50
C LEU A 76 4.91 0.64 11.85
N THR A 77 4.26 -0.43 12.31
CA THR A 77 3.05 -0.96 11.65
C THR A 77 1.74 -0.32 12.12
N MET A 78 1.69 0.16 13.37
CA MET A 78 0.46 0.72 13.96
C MET A 78 0.46 2.25 13.98
N PHE A 79 1.61 2.89 14.14
CA PHE A 79 1.70 4.34 14.37
C PHE A 79 2.30 5.14 13.19
N THR A 80 2.59 4.46 12.07
CA THR A 80 2.95 5.07 10.78
C THR A 80 1.80 4.89 9.77
#